data_AF-A0A965JJC2-F1
#
_entry.id   AF-A0A965JJC2-F1
#
_cell.length_a   1.000
_cell.length_b   1.000
_cell.length_c   1.000
_cell.angle_alpha   90.00
_cell.angle_beta   90.00
_cell.angle_gamma   90.00
#
_symmetry.space_group_name_H-M   'P 1'
#
loop_
_entity.id
_entity.type
_entity.pdbx_description
1 polymer ?
#
loop_
_entity_poly.entity_id
_entity_poly.type
_entity_poly.pdbx_seq_one_letter_code
_entity_poly.pdbx_strand_id
1 'polypeptide(L)'
;MNEKYVPAEVESAVQAVWQARDVYRVIEDTSRPKFYACSMLPYPSGKLHMGHVRNYTINDMLTRHLRMKGYNVLMPMGWDAFGLPAENAAMKNKVPPAKWTYDNIAHMKGQMKSMGLAIDWSREVTTCQPDYYRWNQWLFLKMLEAGIAERRTQVVNWDPVDQTVLANEQVIDGRGWRSGALVEKREIPGYYLKITQYAEELLEHVQRHLPGWPERVKLMQENWIGRSEGVRFAFTHDICDAAGKKVQDGRLYVFTTRADTLMGVTFCAVAPEHPLAAHAAQTQPEVAAFIAQCKAGGTTEAEMATQEKRGVRTGLVVHHPLTGEAVDVWVGNYVLMSYGDGAVMGVPGHDERDFAFALNYGIPIVQVVHVDGEPHYDYRQWHEWYADKERGVVMEERRLRNDDSPNGLLFETFTSAAFRAHPYGVPTIGWGSDILSLTPADTAAFFKTYYGPNNATIALVGDVNPKEVIALIEQTFGKIPAAGAAPEIVTVEPEQRGERRVEVEFDAEPIVAIGYHKPALGHPDDDVFDVI
;
A
#
# COMPACT_ATOMS: atom_id res chain seq x y z
N MET A 1 19.50 51.71 -5.58
CA MET A 1 19.80 50.35 -5.10
C MET A 1 20.67 50.54 -3.86
N ASN A 2 20.26 50.00 -2.70
CA ASN A 2 21.05 50.09 -1.47
C ASN A 2 22.31 49.22 -1.61
N GLU A 3 23.43 49.60 -1.00
CA GLU A 3 24.70 48.85 -1.12
C GLU A 3 24.65 47.50 -0.40
N LYS A 4 23.77 47.34 0.59
CA LYS A 4 23.56 46.08 1.33
C LYS A 4 22.14 45.57 1.12
N TYR A 5 22.00 44.26 0.94
CA TYR A 5 20.71 43.61 0.92
C TYR A 5 20.09 43.58 2.33
N VAL A 6 18.93 44.20 2.48
CA VAL A 6 18.15 44.24 3.73
C VAL A 6 16.79 43.56 3.47
N PRO A 7 16.63 42.27 3.80
CA PRO A 7 15.43 41.51 3.46
C PRO A 7 14.14 42.16 3.96
N ALA A 8 14.12 42.61 5.22
CA ALA A 8 12.92 43.17 5.86
C ALA A 8 12.34 44.39 5.12
N GLU A 9 13.20 45.24 4.53
CA GLU A 9 12.76 46.40 3.75
C GLU A 9 12.18 45.97 2.40
N VAL A 10 12.88 45.06 1.70
CA VAL A 10 12.49 44.60 0.37
C VAL A 10 11.23 43.74 0.41
N GLU A 11 11.16 42.77 1.31
CA GLU A 11 10.04 41.84 1.45
C GLU A 11 8.75 42.58 1.79
N SER A 12 8.78 43.45 2.81
CA SER A 12 7.62 44.23 3.22
C SER A 12 7.09 45.13 2.09
N ALA A 13 7.99 45.84 1.39
CA ALA A 13 7.61 46.71 0.29
C ALA A 13 6.97 45.93 -0.88
N VAL A 14 7.57 44.80 -1.28
CA VAL A 14 7.08 43.99 -2.41
C VAL A 14 5.77 43.28 -2.06
N GLN A 15 5.65 42.73 -0.85
CA GLN A 15 4.43 42.08 -0.39
C GLN A 15 3.25 43.08 -0.31
N ALA A 16 3.50 44.31 0.12
CA ALA A 16 2.48 45.37 0.11
C ALA A 16 1.97 45.67 -1.31
N VAL A 17 2.85 45.71 -2.32
CA VAL A 17 2.45 45.87 -3.72
C VAL A 17 1.63 44.70 -4.22
N TRP A 18 2.04 43.47 -3.90
CA TRP A 18 1.31 42.26 -4.28
C TRP A 18 -0.10 42.22 -3.67
N GLN A 19 -0.23 42.58 -2.39
CA GLN A 19 -1.50 42.63 -1.69
C GLN A 19 -2.42 43.73 -2.25
N ALA A 20 -1.89 44.94 -2.49
CA ALA A 20 -2.67 46.06 -3.03
C ALA A 20 -3.24 45.77 -4.43
N ARG A 21 -2.54 44.94 -5.22
CA ARG A 21 -2.95 44.53 -6.57
C ARG A 21 -3.66 43.18 -6.62
N ASP A 22 -3.82 42.52 -5.48
CA ASP A 22 -4.40 41.18 -5.36
C ASP A 22 -3.80 40.18 -6.36
N VAL A 23 -2.47 40.21 -6.51
CA VAL A 23 -1.78 39.58 -7.66
C VAL A 23 -1.95 38.07 -7.73
N TYR A 24 -2.31 37.41 -6.62
CA TYR A 24 -2.52 35.97 -6.54
C TYR A 24 -3.98 35.55 -6.65
N ARG A 25 -4.92 36.50 -6.77
CA ARG A 25 -6.32 36.18 -7.03
C ARG A 25 -6.49 35.58 -8.41
N VAL A 26 -7.22 34.48 -8.47
CA VAL A 26 -7.46 33.73 -9.71
C VAL A 26 -8.95 33.70 -10.03
N ILE A 27 -9.25 33.86 -11.31
CA ILE A 27 -10.57 33.61 -11.88
C ILE A 27 -10.51 32.42 -12.83
N GLU A 28 -11.66 31.84 -13.16
CA GLU A 28 -11.82 30.76 -14.14
C GLU A 28 -11.63 31.29 -15.58
N ASP A 29 -10.40 31.67 -15.93
CA ASP A 29 -10.00 32.12 -17.26
C ASP A 29 -9.67 30.92 -18.15
N THR A 30 -10.52 30.67 -19.16
CA THR A 30 -10.38 29.57 -20.12
C THR A 30 -9.40 29.86 -21.25
N SER A 31 -8.88 31.10 -21.37
CA SER A 31 -7.89 31.46 -22.40
C SER A 31 -6.46 30.99 -22.06
N ARG A 32 -6.24 30.55 -20.82
CA ARG A 32 -4.93 30.12 -20.30
C ARG A 32 -5.02 28.70 -19.77
N PRO A 33 -3.95 27.90 -19.90
CA PRO A 33 -3.94 26.57 -19.32
C PRO A 33 -4.02 26.66 -17.79
N LYS A 34 -5.00 25.97 -17.19
CA LYS A 34 -5.18 25.96 -15.73
C LYS A 34 -4.14 25.08 -15.03
N PHE A 35 -3.82 25.41 -13.79
CA PHE A 35 -3.11 24.52 -12.87
C PHE A 35 -3.62 24.72 -11.45
N TYR A 36 -3.73 23.64 -10.68
CA TYR A 36 -4.13 23.67 -9.26
C TYR A 36 -3.00 23.11 -8.41
N ALA A 37 -2.24 24.00 -7.76
CA ALA A 37 -1.18 23.67 -6.83
C ALA A 37 -1.74 23.59 -5.40
N CYS A 38 -2.13 22.38 -4.96
CA CYS A 38 -2.75 22.16 -3.66
C CYS A 38 -1.75 21.59 -2.64
N SER A 39 -1.57 22.28 -1.51
CA SER A 39 -0.89 21.72 -0.32
C SER A 39 -1.93 21.16 0.63
N MET A 40 -1.58 20.10 1.38
CA MET A 40 -2.40 19.67 2.53
C MET A 40 -2.60 20.84 3.51
N LEU A 41 -3.83 21.03 3.97
CA LEU A 41 -4.20 22.13 4.87
C LEU A 41 -3.61 21.92 6.27
N PRO A 42 -3.20 22.98 6.98
CA PRO A 42 -2.75 22.87 8.36
C PRO A 42 -3.92 22.70 9.34
N TYR A 43 -3.66 21.94 10.41
CA TYR A 43 -4.41 22.06 11.65
C TYR A 43 -4.06 23.38 12.35
N PRO A 44 -5.02 24.22 12.79
CA PRO A 44 -4.78 25.46 13.51
C PRO A 44 -4.47 25.20 15.00
N SER A 45 -3.48 24.35 15.26
CA SER A 45 -3.11 23.88 16.60
C SER A 45 -2.13 24.79 17.34
N GLY A 46 -1.60 25.83 16.68
CA GLY A 46 -0.72 26.81 17.29
C GLY A 46 0.06 27.66 16.28
N LYS A 47 1.31 27.27 16.00
CA LYS A 47 2.24 28.01 15.15
C LYS A 47 2.75 27.13 14.01
N LEU A 48 3.10 27.75 12.89
CA LEU A 48 3.84 27.05 11.83
C LEU A 48 5.23 26.64 12.33
N HIS A 49 5.72 25.52 11.80
CA HIS A 49 7.06 24.97 12.02
C HIS A 49 7.71 24.69 10.67
N MET A 50 9.01 24.39 10.63
CA MET A 50 9.74 24.25 9.35
C MET A 50 9.18 23.18 8.40
N GLY A 51 8.53 22.13 8.91
CA GLY A 51 7.77 21.20 8.07
C GLY A 51 6.65 21.87 7.25
N HIS A 52 5.90 22.79 7.87
CA HIS A 52 4.88 23.58 7.17
C HIS A 52 5.51 24.51 6.14
N VAL A 53 6.59 25.21 6.53
CA VAL A 53 7.32 26.11 5.62
C VAL A 53 7.77 25.35 4.37
N ARG A 54 8.43 24.20 4.54
CA ARG A 54 8.85 23.34 3.42
C ARG A 54 7.68 22.96 2.52
N ASN A 55 6.57 22.49 3.09
CA ASN A 55 5.41 22.03 2.33
C ASN A 55 4.80 23.14 1.46
N TYR A 56 4.65 24.35 2.02
CA TYR A 56 4.01 25.46 1.30
C TYR A 56 4.95 26.15 0.32
N THR A 57 6.24 26.25 0.64
CA THR A 57 7.24 26.83 -0.28
C THR A 57 7.40 26.01 -1.56
N ILE A 58 7.26 24.68 -1.51
CA ILE A 58 7.31 23.82 -2.71
C ILE A 58 6.21 24.21 -3.71
N ASN A 59 4.97 24.37 -3.24
CA ASN A 59 3.86 24.76 -4.11
C ASN A 59 3.91 26.25 -4.49
N ASP A 60 4.45 27.13 -3.65
CA ASP A 60 4.70 28.53 -4.01
C ASP A 60 5.69 28.65 -5.18
N MET A 61 6.81 27.92 -5.11
CA MET A 61 7.81 27.85 -6.18
C MET A 61 7.19 27.36 -7.49
N LEU A 62 6.39 26.27 -7.44
CA LEU A 62 5.70 25.73 -8.61
C LEU A 62 4.69 26.73 -9.19
N THR A 63 3.93 27.39 -8.31
CA THR A 63 2.94 28.41 -8.68
C THR A 63 3.59 29.57 -9.41
N ARG A 64 4.69 30.11 -8.89
CA ARG A 64 5.43 31.19 -9.52
C ARG A 64 6.00 30.77 -10.87
N HIS A 65 6.65 29.61 -10.93
CA HIS A 65 7.23 29.08 -12.16
C HIS A 65 6.18 28.92 -13.27
N LEU A 66 5.05 28.29 -12.96
CA LEU A 66 3.98 28.06 -13.93
C LEU A 66 3.29 29.36 -14.36
N ARG A 67 3.11 30.32 -13.45
CA ARG A 67 2.61 31.66 -13.81
C ARG A 67 3.57 32.40 -14.74
N MET A 68 4.88 32.28 -14.55
CA MET A 68 5.89 32.82 -15.48
C MET A 68 5.81 32.17 -16.87
N LYS A 69 5.34 30.93 -16.94
CA LYS A 69 5.04 30.22 -18.20
C LYS A 69 3.64 30.51 -18.78
N GLY A 70 2.89 31.45 -18.19
CA GLY A 70 1.58 31.86 -18.69
C GLY A 70 0.38 31.06 -18.17
N TYR A 71 0.58 30.05 -17.31
CA TYR A 71 -0.52 29.26 -16.75
C TYR A 71 -1.40 30.09 -15.81
N ASN A 72 -2.69 29.76 -15.77
CA ASN A 72 -3.63 30.25 -14.77
C ASN A 72 -3.58 29.34 -13.54
N VAL A 73 -2.77 29.70 -12.54
CA VAL A 73 -2.42 28.81 -11.42
C VAL A 73 -3.15 29.22 -10.15
N LEU A 74 -3.99 28.33 -9.63
CA LEU A 74 -4.61 28.44 -8.31
C LEU A 74 -3.75 27.73 -7.25
N MET A 75 -3.31 28.48 -6.25
CA MET A 75 -2.77 27.97 -4.99
C MET A 75 -3.67 28.45 -3.85
N PRO A 76 -4.64 27.63 -3.40
CA PRO A 76 -5.53 28.01 -2.31
C PRO A 76 -4.89 27.66 -0.96
N MET A 77 -5.51 28.16 0.10
CA MET A 77 -5.20 27.76 1.47
C MET A 77 -6.48 27.78 2.31
N GLY A 78 -6.45 27.08 3.43
CA GLY A 78 -7.56 26.99 4.37
C GLY A 78 -7.10 26.36 5.68
N TRP A 79 -8.06 26.02 6.52
CA TRP A 79 -7.79 25.56 7.89
C TRP A 79 -8.58 24.31 8.19
N ASP A 80 -7.88 23.21 8.46
CA ASP A 80 -8.52 21.99 8.96
C ASP A 80 -8.79 22.13 10.46
N ALA A 81 -9.92 22.76 10.77
CA ALA A 81 -10.21 23.43 12.02
C ALA A 81 -11.10 22.63 13.00
N PHE A 82 -11.50 21.41 12.64
CA PHE A 82 -12.26 20.50 13.50
C PHE A 82 -11.39 19.40 14.12
N GLY A 83 -12.00 18.65 15.03
CA GLY A 83 -11.46 17.42 15.56
C GLY A 83 -10.53 17.61 16.75
N LEU A 84 -10.02 16.48 17.21
CA LEU A 84 -9.28 16.38 18.45
C LEU A 84 -8.11 17.39 18.57
N PRO A 85 -7.31 17.75 17.53
CA PRO A 85 -6.13 18.60 17.75
C PRO A 85 -6.50 19.97 18.34
N ALA A 86 -7.54 20.60 17.78
CA ALA A 86 -8.02 21.89 18.22
C ALA A 86 -8.70 21.79 19.60
N GLU A 87 -9.52 20.77 19.80
CA GLU A 87 -10.25 20.53 21.06
C GLU A 87 -9.29 20.27 22.23
N ASN A 88 -8.33 19.36 22.07
CA ASN A 88 -7.38 19.02 23.13
C ASN A 88 -6.48 20.21 23.50
N ALA A 89 -6.03 20.98 22.49
CA ALA A 89 -5.23 22.18 22.72
C ALA A 89 -6.02 23.27 23.45
N ALA A 90 -7.28 23.47 23.07
CA ALA A 90 -8.17 24.43 23.73
C ALA A 90 -8.47 24.03 25.19
N MET A 91 -8.76 22.75 25.44
CA MET A 91 -8.97 22.21 26.79
C MET A 91 -7.73 22.38 27.68
N LYS A 92 -6.54 22.04 27.17
CA LYS A 92 -5.27 22.21 27.90
C LYS A 92 -5.02 23.66 28.30
N ASN A 93 -5.38 24.60 27.44
CA ASN A 93 -5.21 26.04 27.68
C ASN A 93 -6.44 26.71 28.34
N LYS A 94 -7.47 25.92 28.70
CA LYS A 94 -8.70 26.39 29.35
C LYS A 94 -9.41 27.53 28.60
N VAL A 95 -9.42 27.44 27.27
CA VAL A 95 -10.10 28.40 26.38
C VAL A 95 -11.15 27.69 25.54
N PRO A 96 -12.22 28.39 25.11
CA PRO A 96 -13.20 27.80 24.20
C PRO A 96 -12.53 27.35 22.88
N PRO A 97 -12.82 26.14 22.35
CA PRO A 97 -12.20 25.62 21.12
C PRO A 97 -12.31 26.57 19.93
N ALA A 98 -13.48 27.17 19.72
CA ALA A 98 -13.67 28.14 18.65
C ALA A 98 -12.71 29.34 18.77
N LYS A 99 -12.57 29.91 19.98
CA LYS A 99 -11.67 31.06 20.21
C LYS A 99 -10.22 30.67 19.92
N TRP A 100 -9.77 29.54 20.47
CA TRP A 100 -8.42 29.03 20.25
C TRP A 100 -8.12 28.84 18.77
N THR A 101 -9.02 28.19 18.05
CA THR A 101 -8.89 27.94 16.62
C THR A 101 -8.78 29.24 15.83
N TYR A 102 -9.68 30.21 16.04
CA TYR A 102 -9.63 31.47 15.29
C TYR A 102 -8.41 32.34 15.61
N ASP A 103 -7.96 32.37 16.87
CA ASP A 103 -6.74 33.07 17.26
C ASP A 103 -5.52 32.46 16.54
N ASN A 104 -5.43 31.13 16.49
CA ASN A 104 -4.34 30.43 15.80
C ASN A 104 -4.40 30.60 14.28
N ILE A 105 -5.59 30.56 13.69
CA ILE A 105 -5.80 30.86 12.26
C ILE A 105 -5.24 32.26 11.95
N ALA A 106 -5.63 33.28 12.72
CA ALA A 106 -5.15 34.64 12.51
C ALA A 106 -3.62 34.74 12.62
N HIS A 107 -3.04 34.07 13.61
CA HIS A 107 -1.59 34.05 13.81
C HIS A 107 -0.84 33.35 12.67
N MET A 108 -1.24 32.12 12.31
CA MET A 108 -0.63 31.31 11.25
C MET A 108 -0.81 31.97 9.89
N LYS A 109 -1.95 32.60 9.63
CA LYS A 109 -2.18 33.41 8.42
C LYS A 109 -1.21 34.57 8.32
N GLY A 110 -0.94 35.25 9.45
CA GLY A 110 0.09 36.28 9.55
C GLY A 110 1.48 35.75 9.16
N GLN A 111 1.86 34.58 9.68
CA GLN A 111 3.12 33.92 9.32
C GLN A 111 3.20 33.55 7.82
N MET A 112 2.12 33.04 7.23
CA MET A 112 2.07 32.73 5.78
C MET A 112 2.20 33.98 4.91
N LYS A 113 1.54 35.07 5.31
CA LYS A 113 1.65 36.35 4.62
C LYS A 113 3.06 36.93 4.70
N SER A 114 3.72 36.86 5.87
CA SER A 114 5.10 37.36 6.01
C SER A 114 6.11 36.55 5.19
N MET A 115 5.84 35.26 4.93
CA MET A 115 6.63 34.45 4.01
C MET A 115 6.40 34.79 2.52
N GLY A 116 5.41 35.63 2.21
CA GLY A 116 5.11 36.07 0.85
C GLY A 116 4.54 34.99 -0.07
N LEU A 117 3.94 33.93 0.48
CA LEU A 117 3.39 32.80 -0.29
C LEU A 117 2.31 33.27 -1.30
N ALA A 118 2.31 32.66 -2.48
CA ALA A 118 1.47 32.95 -3.65
C ALA A 118 0.01 32.46 -3.51
N ILE A 119 -0.56 32.60 -2.30
CA ILE A 119 -1.88 32.08 -1.94
C ILE A 119 -2.99 33.01 -2.42
N ASP A 120 -4.03 32.44 -3.05
CA ASP A 120 -5.30 33.12 -3.29
C ASP A 120 -6.16 33.12 -2.01
N TRP A 121 -6.02 34.18 -1.21
CA TRP A 121 -6.77 34.33 0.04
C TRP A 121 -8.26 34.62 -0.16
N SER A 122 -8.72 34.89 -1.39
CA SER A 122 -10.16 35.04 -1.67
C SER A 122 -10.91 33.70 -1.62
N ARG A 123 -10.18 32.59 -1.63
CA ARG A 123 -10.70 31.21 -1.57
C ARG A 123 -10.39 30.51 -0.24
N GLU A 124 -10.13 31.28 0.81
CA GLU A 124 -9.89 30.74 2.15
C GLU A 124 -11.12 30.02 2.68
N VAL A 125 -10.93 28.80 3.18
CA VAL A 125 -11.97 28.00 3.84
C VAL A 125 -11.56 27.64 5.26
N THR A 126 -12.53 27.55 6.17
CA THR A 126 -12.32 27.10 7.55
C THR A 126 -13.29 25.96 7.85
N THR A 127 -12.80 24.74 8.04
CA THR A 127 -13.68 23.56 8.06
C THR A 127 -14.66 23.54 9.24
N CYS A 128 -14.40 24.30 10.31
CA CYS A 128 -15.29 24.46 11.45
C CYS A 128 -16.42 25.48 11.26
N GLN A 129 -16.50 26.16 10.11
CA GLN A 129 -17.55 27.13 9.83
C GLN A 129 -18.81 26.46 9.22
N PRO A 130 -20.03 26.92 9.59
CA PRO A 130 -21.27 26.32 9.10
C PRO A 130 -21.48 26.39 7.59
N ASP A 131 -20.96 27.41 6.94
CA ASP A 131 -20.98 27.57 5.48
C ASP A 131 -20.14 26.50 4.75
N TYR A 132 -19.12 25.95 5.41
CA TYR A 132 -18.35 24.79 4.95
C TYR A 132 -19.03 23.47 5.33
N TYR A 133 -19.17 23.16 6.62
CA TYR A 133 -19.56 21.81 7.05
C TYR A 133 -21.01 21.42 6.72
N ARG A 134 -21.88 22.39 6.37
CA ARG A 134 -23.22 22.10 5.82
C ARG A 134 -23.16 21.18 4.60
N TRP A 135 -22.08 21.24 3.81
CA TRP A 135 -21.88 20.37 2.65
C TRP A 135 -21.48 18.95 3.05
N ASN A 136 -20.74 18.80 4.15
CA ASN A 136 -20.45 17.49 4.74
C ASN A 136 -21.74 16.83 5.26
N GLN A 137 -22.57 17.60 5.98
CA GLN A 137 -23.88 17.12 6.44
C GLN A 137 -24.78 16.72 5.27
N TRP A 138 -24.84 17.55 4.23
CA TRP A 138 -25.61 17.25 3.02
C TRP A 138 -25.10 15.99 2.31
N LEU A 139 -23.78 15.86 2.11
CA LEU A 139 -23.18 14.69 1.45
C LEU A 139 -23.41 13.42 2.27
N PHE A 140 -23.30 13.48 3.59
CA PHE A 140 -23.60 12.36 4.46
C PHE A 140 -25.06 11.90 4.33
N LEU A 141 -26.01 12.83 4.29
CA LEU A 141 -27.43 12.51 4.07
C LEU A 141 -27.64 11.85 2.69
N LYS A 142 -26.94 12.31 1.66
CA LYS A 142 -26.96 11.66 0.34
C LYS A 142 -26.35 10.27 0.33
N MET A 143 -25.25 10.06 1.05
CA MET A 143 -24.67 8.73 1.24
C MET A 143 -25.61 7.82 2.02
N LEU A 144 -26.36 8.34 3.00
CA LEU A 144 -27.36 7.59 3.76
C LEU A 144 -28.54 7.20 2.86
N GLU A 145 -29.08 8.14 2.07
CA GLU A 145 -30.13 7.87 1.07
C GLU A 145 -29.70 6.81 0.05
N ALA A 146 -28.43 6.84 -0.38
CA ALA A 146 -27.86 5.88 -1.32
C ALA A 146 -27.43 4.53 -0.69
N GLY A 147 -27.54 4.38 0.64
CA GLY A 147 -27.10 3.17 1.35
C GLY A 147 -25.59 2.99 1.49
N ILE A 148 -24.80 4.01 1.13
CA ILE A 148 -23.34 4.09 1.31
C ILE A 148 -23.00 4.34 2.78
N ALA A 149 -23.75 5.20 3.46
CA ALA A 149 -23.68 5.35 4.91
C ALA A 149 -24.73 4.45 5.58
N GLU A 150 -24.33 3.66 6.58
CA GLU A 150 -25.26 2.81 7.33
C GLU A 150 -25.03 2.93 8.84
N ARG A 151 -26.07 2.63 9.62
CA ARG A 151 -25.97 2.51 11.07
C ARG A 151 -25.82 1.04 11.44
N ARG A 152 -24.76 0.71 12.18
CA ARG A 152 -24.54 -0.63 12.76
C ARG A 152 -23.85 -0.53 14.11
N THR A 153 -23.96 -1.58 14.92
CA THR A 153 -23.13 -1.75 16.12
C THR A 153 -21.85 -2.46 15.71
N GLN A 154 -20.71 -1.92 16.10
CA GLN A 154 -19.42 -2.55 15.87
C GLN A 154 -18.56 -2.43 17.13
N VAL A 155 -17.65 -3.38 17.30
CA VAL A 155 -16.54 -3.23 18.25
C VAL A 155 -15.58 -2.20 17.68
N VAL A 156 -15.38 -1.11 18.41
CA VAL A 156 -14.51 0.01 18.02
C VAL A 156 -13.31 0.13 18.95
N ASN A 157 -12.27 0.80 18.45
CA ASN A 157 -11.13 1.24 19.24
C ASN A 157 -11.55 2.48 20.04
N TRP A 158 -11.54 2.39 21.36
CA TRP A 158 -11.89 3.48 22.26
C TRP A 158 -10.65 4.01 22.99
N ASP A 159 -10.37 5.30 22.85
CA ASP A 159 -9.34 5.97 23.63
C ASP A 159 -9.92 6.43 24.97
N PRO A 160 -9.48 5.89 26.12
CA PRO A 160 -10.03 6.25 27.42
C PRO A 160 -9.57 7.62 27.91
N VAL A 161 -8.53 8.21 27.32
CA VAL A 161 -8.04 9.56 27.66
C VAL A 161 -8.73 10.60 26.80
N ASP A 162 -8.74 10.41 25.48
CA ASP A 162 -9.40 11.32 24.54
C ASP A 162 -10.93 11.13 24.52
N GLN A 163 -11.45 10.06 25.17
CA GLN A 163 -12.88 9.73 25.29
C GLN A 163 -13.58 9.72 23.92
N THR A 164 -12.95 9.06 22.95
CA THR A 164 -13.38 9.06 21.56
C THR A 164 -13.10 7.73 20.87
N VAL A 165 -13.81 7.49 19.78
CA VAL A 165 -13.55 6.37 18.89
C VAL A 165 -12.37 6.71 17.98
N LEU A 166 -11.44 5.77 17.86
CA LEU A 166 -10.31 5.84 16.93
C LEU A 166 -10.57 4.93 15.71
N ALA A 167 -10.21 5.41 14.53
CA ALA A 167 -10.08 4.54 13.37
C ALA A 167 -8.91 3.57 13.56
N ASN A 168 -8.82 2.50 12.77
CA ASN A 168 -7.73 1.51 12.90
C ASN A 168 -6.36 2.17 12.66
N GLU A 169 -6.29 3.11 11.71
CA GLU A 169 -5.11 3.90 11.34
C GLU A 169 -4.64 4.86 12.44
N GLN A 170 -5.50 5.11 13.42
CA GLN A 170 -5.23 5.99 14.57
C GLN A 170 -4.79 5.22 15.82
N VAL A 171 -4.63 3.90 15.71
CA VAL A 171 -4.07 3.04 16.76
C VAL A 171 -2.66 2.62 16.33
N ILE A 172 -1.67 3.05 17.09
CA ILE A 172 -0.25 2.75 16.85
C ILE A 172 0.24 1.95 18.04
N ASP A 173 0.72 0.72 17.80
CA ASP A 173 1.18 -0.21 18.85
C ASP A 173 0.16 -0.37 20.00
N GLY A 174 -1.11 -0.54 19.62
CA GLY A 174 -2.22 -0.76 20.57
C GLY A 174 -2.61 0.47 21.38
N ARG A 175 -2.01 1.63 21.05
CA ARG A 175 -2.21 2.89 21.76
C ARG A 175 -2.80 3.94 20.85
N GLY A 176 -3.56 4.87 21.43
CA GLY A 176 -4.05 6.01 20.69
C GLY A 176 -2.88 6.83 20.17
N TRP A 177 -2.88 7.14 18.85
CA TRP A 177 -1.77 7.82 18.16
C TRP A 177 -1.34 9.14 18.80
N ARG A 178 -2.21 9.74 19.62
CA ARG A 178 -1.95 10.98 20.33
C ARG A 178 -1.84 10.83 21.83
N SER A 179 -2.83 10.21 22.47
CA SER A 179 -2.86 10.09 23.92
C SER A 179 -1.74 9.18 24.43
N GLY A 180 -1.29 8.23 23.60
CA GLY A 180 -0.43 7.13 24.00
C GLY A 180 -1.11 6.16 24.97
N ALA A 181 -2.41 6.33 25.26
CA ALA A 181 -3.16 5.46 26.16
C ALA A 181 -3.44 4.12 25.49
N LEU A 182 -3.51 3.05 26.28
CA LEU A 182 -3.95 1.75 25.79
C LEU A 182 -5.40 1.86 25.33
N VAL A 183 -5.65 1.40 24.11
CA VAL A 183 -6.97 1.43 23.49
C VAL A 183 -7.83 0.30 24.04
N GLU A 184 -9.08 0.61 24.38
CA GLU A 184 -10.09 -0.36 24.80
C GLU A 184 -10.95 -0.80 23.61
N LYS A 185 -11.48 -2.03 23.65
CA LYS A 185 -12.53 -2.46 22.72
C LYS A 185 -13.90 -2.21 23.34
N ARG A 186 -14.76 -1.48 22.63
CA ARG A 186 -16.14 -1.20 23.06
C ARG A 186 -17.14 -1.43 21.94
N GLU A 187 -18.30 -2.00 22.25
CA GLU A 187 -19.40 -2.07 21.31
C GLU A 187 -20.16 -0.74 21.31
N ILE A 188 -20.13 -0.02 20.19
CA ILE A 188 -20.78 1.29 20.07
C ILE A 188 -21.62 1.32 18.78
N PRO A 189 -22.92 1.69 18.85
CA PRO A 189 -23.72 1.94 17.66
C PRO A 189 -23.23 3.23 16.98
N GLY A 190 -22.85 3.14 15.71
CA GLY A 190 -22.30 4.26 14.95
C GLY A 190 -22.75 4.26 13.49
N TYR A 191 -22.40 5.33 12.77
CA TYR A 191 -22.53 5.39 11.32
C TYR A 191 -21.20 5.01 10.67
N TYR A 192 -21.27 4.21 9.62
CA TYR A 192 -20.11 3.71 8.87
C TYR A 192 -20.31 3.97 7.39
N LEU A 193 -19.23 4.31 6.70
CA LEU A 193 -19.21 4.44 5.25
C LEU A 193 -18.77 3.10 4.65
N LYS A 194 -19.56 2.55 3.73
CA LYS A 194 -19.27 1.32 3.00
C LYS A 194 -18.23 1.54 1.91
N ILE A 195 -17.05 2.02 2.30
CA ILE A 195 -15.91 2.20 1.39
C ILE A 195 -15.51 0.88 0.70
N THR A 196 -15.80 -0.26 1.34
CA THR A 196 -15.60 -1.59 0.76
C THR A 196 -16.42 -1.86 -0.50
N GLN A 197 -17.56 -1.18 -0.71
CA GLN A 197 -18.29 -1.24 -1.99
C GLN A 197 -17.50 -0.64 -3.16
N TYR A 198 -16.50 0.20 -2.85
CA TYR A 198 -15.64 0.86 -3.82
C TYR A 198 -14.21 0.30 -3.80
N ALA A 199 -13.93 -0.78 -3.06
CA ALA A 199 -12.57 -1.29 -2.92
C ALA A 199 -11.94 -1.71 -4.26
N GLU A 200 -12.74 -2.34 -5.14
CA GLU A 200 -12.28 -2.73 -6.48
C GLU A 200 -11.97 -1.52 -7.35
N GLU A 201 -12.88 -0.53 -7.38
CA GLU A 201 -12.69 0.72 -8.14
C GLU A 201 -11.47 1.49 -7.62
N LEU A 202 -11.30 1.58 -6.30
CA LEU A 202 -10.14 2.23 -5.67
C LEU A 202 -8.84 1.52 -6.05
N LEU A 203 -8.82 0.18 -6.01
CA LEU A 203 -7.64 -0.61 -6.36
C LEU A 203 -7.27 -0.43 -7.84
N GLU A 204 -8.23 -0.53 -8.75
CA GLU A 204 -8.02 -0.31 -10.17
C GLU A 204 -7.44 1.09 -10.43
N HIS A 205 -8.00 2.11 -9.80
CA HIS A 205 -7.53 3.49 -9.96
C HIS A 205 -6.10 3.68 -9.45
N VAL A 206 -5.77 3.09 -8.30
CA VAL A 206 -4.40 3.12 -7.77
C VAL A 206 -3.43 2.46 -8.74
N GLN A 207 -3.80 1.33 -9.33
CA GLN A 207 -2.92 0.58 -10.23
C GLN A 207 -2.73 1.26 -11.59
N ARG A 208 -3.80 1.85 -12.16
CA ARG A 208 -3.82 2.22 -13.59
C ARG A 208 -3.99 3.71 -13.88
N HIS A 209 -4.51 4.49 -12.92
CA HIS A 209 -5.01 5.84 -13.20
C HIS A 209 -4.30 6.96 -12.42
N LEU A 210 -3.18 6.65 -11.77
CA LEU A 210 -2.36 7.61 -10.99
C LEU A 210 -0.90 7.73 -11.49
N PRO A 211 -0.63 8.09 -12.77
CA PRO A 211 0.73 8.12 -13.32
C PRO A 211 1.66 9.17 -12.69
N GLY A 212 1.11 10.17 -11.99
CA GLY A 212 1.88 11.19 -11.27
C GLY A 212 2.17 10.86 -9.81
N TRP A 213 1.75 9.69 -9.32
CA TRP A 213 1.93 9.29 -7.92
C TRP A 213 3.22 8.50 -7.70
N PRO A 214 3.91 8.66 -6.56
CA PRO A 214 5.05 7.82 -6.23
C PRO A 214 4.64 6.35 -6.06
N GLU A 215 5.37 5.42 -6.66
CA GLU A 215 5.08 3.98 -6.59
C GLU A 215 5.00 3.44 -5.15
N ARG A 216 5.83 3.97 -4.24
CA ARG A 216 5.75 3.62 -2.82
C ARG A 216 4.36 3.91 -2.22
N VAL A 217 3.74 5.03 -2.59
CA VAL A 217 2.43 5.41 -2.05
C VAL A 217 1.33 4.52 -2.66
N LYS A 218 1.44 4.22 -3.97
CA LYS A 218 0.53 3.26 -4.63
C LYS A 218 0.60 1.89 -3.97
N LEU A 219 1.80 1.33 -3.79
CA LEU A 219 2.02 0.05 -3.11
C LEU A 219 1.47 0.04 -1.68
N MET A 220 1.63 1.14 -0.91
CA MET A 220 1.03 1.26 0.41
C MET A 220 -0.50 1.17 0.36
N GLN A 221 -1.14 1.79 -0.63
CA GLN A 221 -2.59 1.73 -0.82
C GLN A 221 -3.05 0.34 -1.28
N GLU A 222 -2.34 -0.30 -2.21
CA GLU A 222 -2.63 -1.66 -2.68
C GLU A 222 -2.57 -2.66 -1.53
N ASN A 223 -1.51 -2.61 -0.73
CA ASN A 223 -1.36 -3.46 0.46
C ASN A 223 -2.43 -3.15 1.53
N TRP A 224 -2.83 -1.88 1.67
CA TRP A 224 -3.87 -1.47 2.60
C TRP A 224 -5.26 -1.96 2.18
N ILE A 225 -5.59 -1.90 0.88
CA ILE A 225 -6.83 -2.45 0.34
C ILE A 225 -6.81 -3.98 0.44
N GLY A 226 -5.66 -4.61 0.21
CA GLY A 226 -5.41 -6.00 0.55
C GLY A 226 -6.32 -6.99 -0.18
N ARG A 227 -6.62 -6.74 -1.46
CA ARG A 227 -7.46 -7.67 -2.25
C ARG A 227 -6.78 -9.03 -2.31
N SER A 228 -7.55 -10.04 -1.97
CA SER A 228 -7.16 -11.44 -2.11
C SER A 228 -8.30 -12.22 -2.76
N GLU A 229 -7.95 -13.06 -3.72
CA GLU A 229 -8.88 -14.02 -4.32
C GLU A 229 -8.68 -15.38 -3.67
N GLY A 230 -9.78 -16.06 -3.38
CA GLY A 230 -9.72 -17.29 -2.62
C GLY A 230 -11.06 -18.02 -2.59
N VAL A 231 -11.04 -19.16 -1.91
CA VAL A 231 -12.19 -20.05 -1.78
C VAL A 231 -12.68 -20.00 -0.34
N ARG A 232 -13.98 -19.76 -0.18
CA ARG A 232 -14.69 -19.96 1.08
C ARG A 232 -15.41 -21.31 1.04
N PHE A 233 -15.11 -22.18 1.99
CA PHE A 233 -15.75 -23.50 2.12
C PHE A 233 -15.87 -23.87 3.61
N ALA A 234 -16.51 -25.01 3.91
CA ALA A 234 -16.73 -25.43 5.29
C ALA A 234 -16.23 -26.85 5.59
N PHE A 235 -15.66 -27.02 6.78
CA PHE A 235 -15.49 -28.32 7.42
C PHE A 235 -16.76 -28.66 8.19
N THR A 236 -17.29 -29.86 8.03
CA THR A 236 -18.53 -30.28 8.70
C THR A 236 -18.25 -30.81 10.11
N HIS A 237 -19.22 -30.70 11.01
CA HIS A 237 -19.12 -31.27 12.35
C HIS A 237 -20.49 -31.52 13.00
N ASP A 238 -20.48 -32.30 14.08
CA ASP A 238 -21.66 -32.63 14.88
C ASP A 238 -21.68 -31.96 16.26
N ILE A 239 -20.77 -31.02 16.51
CA ILE A 239 -20.68 -30.28 17.79
C ILE A 239 -21.97 -29.48 18.03
N CYS A 240 -22.62 -29.73 19.16
CA CYS A 240 -23.87 -29.09 19.56
C CYS A 240 -23.67 -28.13 20.74
N ASP A 241 -24.44 -27.05 20.76
CA ASP A 241 -24.55 -26.15 21.90
C ASP A 241 -25.35 -26.77 23.06
N ALA A 242 -25.49 -26.02 24.16
CA ALA A 242 -26.22 -26.45 25.35
C ALA A 242 -27.72 -26.71 25.09
N ALA A 243 -28.28 -26.18 24.01
CA ALA A 243 -29.67 -26.42 23.59
C ALA A 243 -29.80 -27.64 22.64
N GLY A 244 -28.70 -28.34 22.36
CA GLY A 244 -28.66 -29.48 21.44
C GLY A 244 -28.69 -29.08 19.96
N LYS A 245 -28.54 -27.80 19.62
CA LYS A 245 -28.45 -27.34 18.24
C LYS A 245 -26.99 -27.37 17.79
N LYS A 246 -26.74 -27.81 16.56
CA LYS A 246 -25.39 -27.75 15.97
C LYS A 246 -24.88 -26.31 15.94
N VAL A 247 -23.68 -26.09 16.50
CA VAL A 247 -23.01 -24.79 16.42
C VAL A 247 -22.80 -24.44 14.94
N GLN A 248 -23.17 -23.21 14.53
CA GLN A 248 -23.09 -22.75 13.13
C GLN A 248 -23.69 -23.75 12.12
N ASP A 249 -24.79 -24.41 12.50
CA ASP A 249 -25.48 -25.43 11.69
C ASP A 249 -24.57 -26.60 11.24
N GLY A 250 -23.53 -26.89 12.03
CA GLY A 250 -22.59 -27.98 11.81
C GLY A 250 -21.50 -27.68 10.79
N ARG A 251 -21.16 -26.41 10.59
CA ARG A 251 -20.21 -25.95 9.57
C ARG A 251 -19.23 -24.94 10.15
N LEU A 252 -17.95 -25.29 10.10
CA LEU A 252 -16.84 -24.36 10.32
C LEU A 252 -16.40 -23.78 8.96
N TYR A 253 -16.85 -22.57 8.64
CA TYR A 253 -16.43 -21.89 7.43
C TYR A 253 -15.01 -21.34 7.58
N VAL A 254 -14.20 -21.50 6.54
CA VAL A 254 -12.88 -20.91 6.42
C VAL A 254 -12.75 -20.23 5.06
N PHE A 255 -11.84 -19.26 4.97
CA PHE A 255 -11.40 -18.66 3.71
C PHE A 255 -9.92 -18.94 3.49
N THR A 256 -9.53 -19.30 2.27
CA THR A 256 -8.13 -19.50 1.90
C THR A 256 -7.84 -18.95 0.51
N THR A 257 -6.66 -18.37 0.34
CA THR A 257 -6.09 -18.02 -0.98
C THR A 257 -5.29 -19.16 -1.60
N ARG A 258 -5.16 -20.28 -0.88
CA ARG A 258 -4.38 -21.47 -1.25
C ARG A 258 -5.26 -22.72 -1.28
N ALA A 259 -6.29 -22.70 -2.12
CA ALA A 259 -7.20 -23.85 -2.27
C ALA A 259 -6.49 -25.07 -2.86
N ASP A 260 -5.41 -24.86 -3.62
CA ASP A 260 -4.49 -25.89 -4.14
C ASP A 260 -3.89 -26.77 -3.02
N THR A 261 -3.72 -26.22 -1.83
CA THR A 261 -3.07 -26.92 -0.70
C THR A 261 -4.06 -27.57 0.27
N LEU A 262 -5.35 -27.62 -0.09
CA LEU A 262 -6.42 -28.12 0.79
C LEU A 262 -6.15 -29.55 1.32
N MET A 263 -5.59 -30.42 0.48
CA MET A 263 -5.27 -31.80 0.87
C MET A 263 -4.16 -31.91 1.94
N GLY A 264 -3.45 -30.81 2.22
CA GLY A 264 -2.40 -30.75 3.24
C GLY A 264 -2.88 -30.22 4.59
N VAL A 265 -4.19 -30.04 4.76
CA VAL A 265 -4.75 -29.55 6.03
C VAL A 265 -4.56 -30.58 7.14
N THR A 266 -3.91 -30.18 8.23
CA THR A 266 -3.68 -31.05 9.40
C THR A 266 -4.29 -30.52 10.69
N PHE A 267 -4.75 -29.26 10.70
CA PHE A 267 -5.53 -28.68 11.78
C PHE A 267 -6.42 -27.54 11.26
N CYS A 268 -7.39 -27.10 12.06
CA CYS A 268 -8.09 -25.83 11.87
C CYS A 268 -7.84 -24.93 13.08
N ALA A 269 -7.69 -23.64 12.88
CA ALA A 269 -7.58 -22.66 13.96
C ALA A 269 -8.74 -21.67 13.92
N VAL A 270 -9.31 -21.38 15.09
CA VAL A 270 -10.40 -20.41 15.27
C VAL A 270 -9.96 -19.26 16.18
N ALA A 271 -10.61 -18.10 15.99
CA ALA A 271 -10.40 -16.93 16.84
C ALA A 271 -10.86 -17.20 18.29
N PRO A 272 -10.28 -16.53 19.29
CA PRO A 272 -10.70 -16.64 20.70
C PRO A 272 -12.19 -16.33 20.94
N GLU A 273 -12.80 -15.49 20.10
CA GLU A 273 -14.21 -15.11 20.14
C GLU A 273 -15.13 -16.08 19.38
N HIS A 274 -14.58 -17.05 18.66
CA HIS A 274 -15.35 -17.94 17.80
C HIS A 274 -16.31 -18.84 18.62
N PRO A 275 -17.54 -19.14 18.13
CA PRO A 275 -18.50 -19.97 18.86
C PRO A 275 -17.97 -21.34 19.31
N LEU A 276 -17.13 -21.99 18.49
CA LEU A 276 -16.48 -23.26 18.86
C LEU A 276 -15.44 -23.09 19.98
N ALA A 277 -14.71 -21.97 20.02
CA ALA A 277 -13.78 -21.66 21.11
C ALA A 277 -14.54 -21.45 22.43
N ALA A 278 -15.64 -20.69 22.37
CA ALA A 278 -16.53 -20.49 23.51
C ALA A 278 -17.19 -21.79 24.00
N HIS A 279 -17.53 -22.70 23.08
CA HIS A 279 -18.04 -24.02 23.43
C HIS A 279 -16.97 -24.87 24.16
N ALA A 280 -15.75 -24.96 23.61
CA ALA A 280 -14.65 -25.70 24.23
C ALA A 280 -14.28 -25.15 25.62
N ALA A 281 -14.32 -23.84 25.80
CA ALA A 281 -14.03 -23.18 27.08
C ALA A 281 -14.98 -23.56 28.23
N GLN A 282 -16.18 -24.10 27.94
CA GLN A 282 -17.12 -24.53 28.97
C GLN A 282 -16.63 -25.77 29.73
N THR A 283 -15.85 -26.62 29.07
CA THR A 283 -15.38 -27.90 29.63
C THR A 283 -13.86 -27.96 29.79
N GLN A 284 -13.11 -27.04 29.16
CA GLN A 284 -11.65 -26.97 29.21
C GLN A 284 -11.16 -25.66 29.84
N PRO A 285 -10.73 -25.69 31.11
CA PRO A 285 -10.22 -24.51 31.81
C PRO A 285 -9.02 -23.84 31.12
N GLU A 286 -8.17 -24.63 30.45
CA GLU A 286 -7.02 -24.11 29.70
C GLU A 286 -7.45 -23.26 28.49
N VAL A 287 -8.49 -23.69 27.77
CA VAL A 287 -9.07 -22.91 26.66
C VAL A 287 -9.69 -21.62 27.18
N ALA A 288 -10.44 -21.68 28.29
CA ALA A 288 -11.02 -20.51 28.91
C ALA A 288 -9.94 -19.48 29.34
N ALA A 289 -8.85 -19.95 29.95
CA ALA A 289 -7.74 -19.10 30.37
C ALA A 289 -7.03 -18.47 29.17
N PHE A 290 -6.80 -19.22 28.09
CA PHE A 290 -6.17 -18.72 26.87
C PHE A 290 -7.03 -17.65 26.17
N ILE A 291 -8.35 -17.86 26.08
CA ILE A 291 -9.27 -16.86 25.53
C ILE A 291 -9.23 -15.56 26.36
N ALA A 292 -9.23 -15.66 27.69
CA ALA A 292 -9.13 -14.49 28.56
C ALA A 292 -7.80 -13.74 28.36
N GLN A 293 -6.69 -14.47 28.17
CA GLN A 293 -5.39 -13.88 27.86
C GLN A 293 -5.40 -13.16 26.50
N CYS A 294 -5.99 -13.75 25.46
CA CYS A 294 -6.07 -13.13 24.14
C CYS A 294 -6.88 -11.83 24.16
N LYS A 295 -7.97 -11.78 24.93
CA LYS A 295 -8.78 -10.57 25.11
C LYS A 295 -8.05 -9.41 25.80
N ALA A 296 -6.97 -9.69 26.52
CA ALA A 296 -6.13 -8.69 27.18
C ALA A 296 -4.97 -8.19 26.28
N GLY A 297 -4.74 -8.80 25.12
CA GLY A 297 -3.65 -8.47 24.20
C GLY A 297 -4.03 -7.45 23.11
N GLY A 298 -3.02 -6.92 22.42
CA GLY A 298 -3.20 -6.09 21.22
C GLY A 298 -3.82 -6.89 20.08
N THR A 299 -4.80 -6.29 19.39
CA THR A 299 -5.65 -6.94 18.36
C THR A 299 -5.44 -6.35 16.97
N THR A 300 -4.44 -5.49 16.80
CA THR A 300 -4.11 -4.96 15.47
C THR A 300 -3.32 -5.99 14.67
N GLU A 301 -3.54 -6.07 13.36
CA GLU A 301 -2.82 -7.01 12.48
C GLU A 301 -1.30 -6.84 12.56
N ALA A 302 -0.82 -5.59 12.69
CA ALA A 302 0.60 -5.26 12.82
C ALA A 302 1.21 -5.82 14.13
N GLU A 303 0.54 -5.65 15.27
CA GLU A 303 1.01 -6.23 16.54
C GLU A 303 0.99 -7.76 16.47
N MET A 304 -0.08 -8.34 15.93
CA MET A 304 -0.23 -9.78 15.82
C MET A 304 0.83 -10.41 14.92
N ALA A 305 1.27 -9.73 13.86
CA ALA A 305 2.35 -10.20 12.99
C ALA A 305 3.67 -10.39 13.75
N THR A 306 3.94 -9.57 14.77
CA THR A 306 5.18 -9.63 15.57
C THR A 306 5.09 -10.54 16.80
N GLN A 307 3.87 -10.89 17.24
CA GLN A 307 3.68 -11.76 18.40
C GLN A 307 4.01 -13.22 18.09
N GLU A 308 4.56 -13.91 19.09
CA GLU A 308 4.69 -15.36 19.08
C GLU A 308 3.30 -16.00 18.85
N LYS A 309 3.23 -16.86 17.83
CA LYS A 309 2.01 -17.56 17.44
C LYS A 309 1.78 -18.69 18.43
N ARG A 310 0.74 -18.55 19.24
CA ARG A 310 0.38 -19.49 20.32
C ARG A 310 -1.04 -19.98 20.11
N GLY A 311 -1.30 -21.18 20.60
CA GLY A 311 -2.64 -21.74 20.59
C GLY A 311 -2.82 -22.83 21.62
N VAL A 312 -4.08 -23.23 21.76
CA VAL A 312 -4.51 -24.31 22.65
C VAL A 312 -5.46 -25.24 21.90
N ARG A 313 -5.25 -26.55 22.05
CA ARG A 313 -6.09 -27.56 21.43
C ARG A 313 -7.45 -27.55 22.11
N THR A 314 -8.53 -27.61 21.33
CA THR A 314 -9.90 -27.54 21.89
C THR A 314 -10.50 -28.90 22.20
N GLY A 315 -9.84 -30.00 21.80
CA GLY A 315 -10.42 -31.35 21.80
C GLY A 315 -11.62 -31.53 20.85
N LEU A 316 -12.01 -30.49 20.12
CA LEU A 316 -13.05 -30.56 19.10
C LEU A 316 -12.45 -31.01 17.77
N VAL A 317 -13.29 -31.70 16.98
CA VAL A 317 -12.94 -32.25 15.68
C VAL A 317 -13.95 -31.78 14.65
N VAL A 318 -13.44 -31.42 13.47
CA VAL A 318 -14.22 -31.19 12.26
C VAL A 318 -13.79 -32.17 11.17
N HIS A 319 -14.54 -32.27 10.08
CA HIS A 319 -14.27 -33.23 9.01
C HIS A 319 -13.82 -32.52 7.73
N HIS A 320 -12.71 -32.98 7.17
CA HIS A 320 -12.20 -32.49 5.89
C HIS A 320 -13.26 -32.69 4.79
N PRO A 321 -13.61 -31.65 4.00
CA PRO A 321 -14.73 -31.69 3.07
C PRO A 321 -14.57 -32.63 1.86
N LEU A 322 -13.39 -33.22 1.67
CA LEU A 322 -13.04 -34.06 0.51
C LEU A 322 -12.68 -35.47 0.96
N THR A 323 -11.83 -35.60 1.98
CA THR A 323 -11.41 -36.92 2.50
C THR A 323 -12.34 -37.45 3.59
N GLY A 324 -13.08 -36.58 4.29
CA GLY A 324 -13.87 -36.93 5.47
C GLY A 324 -13.04 -37.18 6.73
N GLU A 325 -11.71 -37.08 6.65
CA GLU A 325 -10.80 -37.30 7.76
C GLU A 325 -11.03 -36.28 8.89
N ALA A 326 -10.79 -36.73 10.11
CA ALA A 326 -10.88 -35.91 11.31
C ALA A 326 -9.75 -34.87 11.35
N VAL A 327 -10.10 -33.61 11.55
CA VAL A 327 -9.18 -32.48 11.67
C VAL A 327 -9.40 -31.82 13.03
N ASP A 328 -8.34 -31.71 13.82
CA ASP A 328 -8.38 -31.08 15.14
C ASP A 328 -8.63 -29.56 15.04
N VAL A 329 -9.43 -29.02 15.96
CA VAL A 329 -9.66 -27.57 16.09
C VAL A 329 -8.82 -27.00 17.23
N TRP A 330 -8.17 -25.88 16.96
CA TRP A 330 -7.34 -25.11 17.88
C TRP A 330 -7.89 -23.70 18.06
N VAL A 331 -7.67 -23.09 19.21
CA VAL A 331 -7.81 -21.63 19.37
C VAL A 331 -6.43 -21.01 19.17
N GLY A 332 -6.30 -20.10 18.21
CA GLY A 332 -5.04 -19.41 17.91
C GLY A 332 -5.12 -17.92 18.22
N ASN A 333 -4.07 -17.34 18.81
CA ASN A 333 -4.01 -15.89 19.07
C ASN A 333 -3.82 -15.05 17.80
N TYR A 334 -3.64 -15.69 16.64
CA TYR A 334 -3.36 -15.06 15.36
C TYR A 334 -4.56 -15.07 14.39
N VAL A 335 -5.68 -15.67 14.80
CA VAL A 335 -6.92 -15.72 14.03
C VAL A 335 -7.85 -14.63 14.54
N LEU A 336 -8.34 -13.77 13.65
CA LEU A 336 -9.20 -12.64 13.97
C LEU A 336 -10.65 -12.91 13.60
N MET A 337 -11.57 -12.70 14.53
CA MET A 337 -13.02 -12.85 14.26
C MET A 337 -13.53 -11.88 13.18
N SER A 338 -12.87 -10.74 13.02
CA SER A 338 -13.20 -9.74 11.98
C SER A 338 -12.66 -10.10 10.59
N TYR A 339 -11.78 -11.11 10.48
CA TYR A 339 -11.19 -11.54 9.22
C TYR A 339 -11.81 -12.87 8.77
N GLY A 340 -12.43 -12.86 7.58
CA GLY A 340 -13.20 -14.01 7.07
C GLY A 340 -14.34 -14.38 8.02
N ASP A 341 -14.40 -15.66 8.40
CA ASP A 341 -15.38 -16.21 9.34
C ASP A 341 -14.81 -16.43 10.76
N GLY A 342 -13.64 -15.84 11.06
CA GLY A 342 -12.95 -16.06 12.34
C GLY A 342 -12.34 -17.46 12.47
N ALA A 343 -12.06 -18.12 11.35
CA ALA A 343 -11.43 -19.44 11.29
C ALA A 343 -10.58 -19.61 10.02
N VAL A 344 -9.51 -20.38 10.14
CA VAL A 344 -8.57 -20.71 9.05
C VAL A 344 -8.24 -22.19 9.04
N MET A 345 -7.96 -22.73 7.85
CA MET A 345 -7.37 -24.07 7.70
C MET A 345 -5.86 -23.98 7.87
N GLY A 346 -5.27 -24.88 8.65
CA GLY A 346 -3.84 -24.95 8.86
C GLY A 346 -3.19 -25.93 7.89
N VAL A 347 -2.29 -25.45 7.05
CA VAL A 347 -1.53 -26.26 6.07
C VAL A 347 -0.03 -26.07 6.31
N PRO A 348 0.55 -26.76 7.32
CA PRO A 348 1.95 -26.59 7.67
C PRO A 348 2.92 -26.85 6.53
N GLY A 349 2.54 -27.69 5.56
CA GLY A 349 3.39 -27.97 4.40
C GLY A 349 3.70 -26.77 3.51
N HIS A 350 2.87 -25.72 3.54
CA HIS A 350 2.89 -24.66 2.53
C HIS A 350 2.57 -23.25 3.06
N ASP A 351 2.47 -23.08 4.38
CA ASP A 351 2.37 -21.79 5.06
C ASP A 351 3.37 -21.75 6.22
N GLU A 352 4.26 -20.75 6.22
CA GLU A 352 5.34 -20.62 7.21
C GLU A 352 4.82 -20.52 8.65
N ARG A 353 3.69 -19.83 8.84
CA ARG A 353 3.10 -19.61 10.17
C ARG A 353 2.54 -20.92 10.69
N ASP A 354 1.87 -21.68 9.81
CA ASP A 354 1.36 -23.00 10.14
C ASP A 354 2.50 -24.01 10.37
N PHE A 355 3.61 -23.91 9.62
CA PHE A 355 4.80 -24.73 9.82
C PHE A 355 5.40 -24.53 11.21
N ALA A 356 5.63 -23.26 11.60
CA ALA A 356 6.16 -22.93 12.92
C ALA A 356 5.20 -23.36 14.05
N PHE A 357 3.89 -23.15 13.86
CA PHE A 357 2.86 -23.60 14.80
C PHE A 357 2.87 -25.13 14.94
N ALA A 358 2.94 -25.85 13.82
CA ALA A 358 2.94 -27.31 13.82
C ALA A 358 4.17 -27.90 14.52
N LEU A 359 5.36 -27.35 14.30
CA LEU A 359 6.56 -27.77 15.01
C LEU A 359 6.46 -27.56 16.52
N ASN A 360 5.94 -26.41 16.95
CA ASN A 360 5.80 -26.08 18.37
C ASN A 360 4.83 -27.01 19.11
N TYR A 361 3.80 -27.50 18.43
CA TYR A 361 2.73 -28.30 19.02
C TYR A 361 2.73 -29.77 18.60
N GLY A 362 3.72 -30.22 17.81
CA GLY A 362 3.81 -31.59 17.31
C GLY A 362 2.68 -31.99 16.37
N ILE A 363 2.14 -31.04 15.61
CA ILE A 363 1.08 -31.28 14.62
C ILE A 363 1.72 -31.85 13.34
N PRO A 364 1.09 -32.83 12.67
CA PRO A 364 1.63 -33.38 11.43
C PRO A 364 1.84 -32.31 10.35
N ILE A 365 2.93 -32.45 9.59
CA ILE A 365 3.26 -31.61 8.43
C ILE A 365 3.15 -32.50 7.18
N VAL A 366 2.29 -32.14 6.24
CA VAL A 366 2.03 -32.90 5.03
C VAL A 366 2.36 -32.03 3.81
N GLN A 367 3.25 -32.52 2.95
CA GLN A 367 3.55 -31.90 1.67
C GLN A 367 2.50 -32.34 0.64
N VAL A 368 1.89 -31.38 -0.04
CA VAL A 368 0.93 -31.60 -1.14
C VAL A 368 1.27 -30.85 -2.42
N VAL A 369 2.20 -29.90 -2.37
CA VAL A 369 2.78 -29.23 -3.54
C VAL A 369 4.23 -29.68 -3.69
N HIS A 370 4.56 -30.17 -4.88
CA HIS A 370 5.92 -30.45 -5.31
C HIS A 370 6.43 -29.30 -6.18
N VAL A 371 7.69 -28.90 -5.99
CA VAL A 371 8.35 -27.87 -6.79
C VAL A 371 9.54 -28.51 -7.49
N ASP A 372 9.49 -28.55 -8.82
CA ASP A 372 10.55 -29.17 -9.62
C ASP A 372 11.89 -28.47 -9.41
N GLY A 373 12.96 -29.27 -9.34
CA GLY A 373 14.33 -28.77 -9.16
C GLY A 373 14.73 -28.44 -7.71
N GLU A 374 13.79 -28.46 -6.76
CA GLU A 374 14.09 -28.25 -5.35
C GLU A 374 14.54 -29.55 -4.65
N PRO A 375 15.37 -29.44 -3.58
CA PRO A 375 15.80 -30.60 -2.82
C PRO A 375 14.63 -31.32 -2.13
N HIS A 376 14.90 -32.51 -1.57
CA HIS A 376 13.90 -33.23 -0.78
C HIS A 376 13.31 -32.31 0.31
N TYR A 377 11.98 -32.32 0.42
CA TYR A 377 11.24 -31.61 1.46
C TYR A 377 11.70 -32.01 2.87
N ASP A 378 12.11 -31.04 3.69
CA ASP A 378 12.45 -31.19 5.10
C ASP A 378 11.25 -30.81 5.99
N TYR A 379 10.76 -31.78 6.75
CA TYR A 379 9.65 -31.60 7.70
C TYR A 379 10.05 -30.91 9.01
N ARG A 380 11.31 -30.54 9.19
CA ARG A 380 11.84 -29.94 10.43
C ARG A 380 12.35 -28.52 10.25
N GLN A 381 12.64 -28.13 9.02
CA GLN A 381 13.15 -26.81 8.69
C GLN A 381 12.29 -26.17 7.60
N TRP A 382 11.90 -24.92 7.82
CA TRP A 382 11.21 -24.14 6.80
C TRP A 382 12.17 -23.76 5.68
N HIS A 383 11.70 -23.89 4.44
CA HIS A 383 12.37 -23.36 3.27
C HIS A 383 11.38 -22.47 2.49
N GLU A 384 11.84 -21.32 2.02
CA GLU A 384 11.01 -20.32 1.32
C GLU A 384 10.21 -20.92 0.15
N TRP A 385 10.77 -21.89 -0.57
CA TRP A 385 10.11 -22.52 -1.72
C TRP A 385 8.85 -23.32 -1.35
N TYR A 386 8.64 -23.66 -0.07
CA TYR A 386 7.40 -24.30 0.39
C TYR A 386 6.17 -23.42 0.16
N ALA A 387 6.36 -22.10 0.23
CA ALA A 387 5.34 -21.11 -0.03
C ALA A 387 5.34 -20.61 -1.49
N ASP A 388 6.16 -21.18 -2.39
CA ASP A 388 6.26 -20.72 -3.78
C ASP A 388 4.88 -20.75 -4.46
N LYS A 389 4.47 -19.55 -4.90
CA LYS A 389 3.35 -19.29 -5.81
C LYS A 389 3.86 -18.63 -7.08
N GLU A 390 5.07 -18.07 -7.03
CA GLU A 390 5.65 -17.08 -7.94
C GLU A 390 6.07 -17.69 -9.27
N ARG A 391 6.61 -18.92 -9.29
CA ARG A 391 6.88 -19.57 -10.59
C ARG A 391 5.60 -19.73 -11.41
N GLY A 392 4.48 -20.04 -10.76
CA GLY A 392 3.16 -20.06 -11.40
C GLY A 392 2.70 -18.67 -11.84
N VAL A 393 2.88 -17.64 -11.00
CA VAL A 393 2.51 -16.25 -11.32
C VAL A 393 3.34 -15.68 -12.47
N VAL A 394 4.67 -15.84 -12.46
CA VAL A 394 5.58 -15.35 -13.51
C VAL A 394 5.27 -16.02 -14.85
N MET A 395 4.97 -17.32 -14.84
CA MET A 395 4.52 -18.03 -16.04
C MET A 395 3.16 -17.53 -16.54
N GLU A 396 2.23 -17.20 -15.64
CA GLU A 396 0.94 -16.62 -16.01
C GLU A 396 1.07 -15.17 -16.51
N GLU A 397 1.96 -14.36 -15.93
CA GLU A 397 2.27 -13.01 -16.41
C GLU A 397 2.86 -13.06 -17.83
N ARG A 398 3.77 -14.01 -18.10
CA ARG A 398 4.29 -14.26 -19.44
C ARG A 398 3.17 -14.66 -20.39
N ARG A 399 2.31 -15.59 -19.96
CA ARG A 399 1.17 -16.06 -20.77
C ARG A 399 0.27 -14.90 -21.16
N LEU A 400 -0.14 -14.07 -20.20
CA LEU A 400 -1.03 -12.93 -20.44
C LEU A 400 -0.41 -11.81 -21.27
N ARG A 401 0.88 -11.50 -21.06
CA ARG A 401 1.54 -10.37 -21.73
C ARG A 401 2.07 -10.73 -23.12
N ASN A 402 2.49 -11.98 -23.33
CA ASN A 402 3.20 -12.40 -24.52
C ASN A 402 2.42 -13.48 -25.28
N ASP A 403 2.15 -14.63 -24.66
CA ASP A 403 1.61 -15.81 -25.38
C ASP A 403 0.17 -15.62 -25.85
N ASP A 404 -0.67 -14.99 -25.04
CA ASP A 404 -2.09 -14.72 -25.32
C ASP A 404 -2.33 -13.32 -25.90
N SER A 405 -1.27 -12.55 -26.13
CA SER A 405 -1.34 -11.17 -26.59
C SER A 405 -0.82 -11.07 -28.03
N PRO A 406 -1.65 -10.67 -29.02
CA PRO A 406 -1.19 -10.53 -30.39
C PRO A 406 -0.07 -9.49 -30.52
N ASN A 407 -0.12 -8.41 -29.72
CA ASN A 407 0.96 -7.42 -29.67
C ASN A 407 2.21 -7.98 -28.97
N GLY A 408 2.03 -8.72 -27.88
CA GLY A 408 3.13 -9.30 -27.12
C GLY A 408 3.93 -10.29 -27.95
N LEU A 409 3.24 -11.26 -28.58
CA LEU A 409 3.86 -12.24 -29.46
C LEU A 409 4.50 -11.59 -30.70
N LEU A 410 3.84 -10.58 -31.29
CA LEU A 410 4.39 -9.83 -32.42
C LEU A 410 5.68 -9.11 -32.05
N PHE A 411 5.69 -8.36 -30.95
CA PHE A 411 6.88 -7.61 -30.51
C PHE A 411 8.01 -8.53 -30.06
N GLU A 412 7.72 -9.62 -29.36
CA GLU A 412 8.71 -10.63 -28.96
C GLU A 412 9.38 -11.28 -30.19
N THR A 413 8.57 -11.68 -31.18
CA THR A 413 9.09 -12.26 -32.42
C THR A 413 9.87 -11.23 -33.23
N PHE A 414 9.38 -9.99 -33.27
CA PHE A 414 10.05 -8.87 -33.94
C PHE A 414 11.43 -8.57 -33.34
N THR A 415 11.54 -8.43 -32.01
CA THR A 415 12.84 -8.15 -31.35
C THR A 415 13.81 -9.31 -31.49
N SER A 416 13.31 -10.55 -31.41
CA SER A 416 14.11 -11.76 -31.65
C SER A 416 14.63 -11.85 -33.10
N ALA A 417 13.88 -11.34 -34.07
CA ALA A 417 14.33 -11.24 -35.45
C ALA A 417 15.31 -10.06 -35.67
N ALA A 418 15.10 -8.95 -34.96
CA ALA A 418 15.94 -7.76 -35.04
C ALA A 418 17.34 -7.99 -34.44
N PHE A 419 17.44 -8.67 -33.29
CA PHE A 419 18.69 -8.92 -32.57
C PHE A 419 19.01 -10.42 -32.52
N ARG A 420 20.10 -10.84 -33.16
CA ARG A 420 20.57 -12.23 -33.21
C ARG A 420 21.59 -12.58 -32.14
N ALA A 421 22.36 -11.60 -31.67
CA ALA A 421 23.42 -11.81 -30.68
C ALA A 421 23.32 -10.81 -29.50
N HIS A 422 22.71 -9.64 -29.72
CA HIS A 422 22.54 -8.65 -28.67
C HIS A 422 21.48 -9.10 -27.64
N PRO A 423 21.67 -8.84 -26.32
CA PRO A 423 20.71 -9.21 -25.29
C PRO A 423 19.31 -8.61 -25.44
N TYR A 424 19.15 -7.58 -26.27
CA TYR A 424 17.83 -7.00 -26.61
C TYR A 424 16.93 -7.96 -27.40
N GLY A 425 17.49 -9.05 -27.95
CA GLY A 425 16.70 -10.14 -28.51
C GLY A 425 16.12 -11.09 -27.45
N VAL A 426 16.50 -10.94 -26.18
CA VAL A 426 15.94 -11.74 -25.08
C VAL A 426 14.73 -11.00 -24.50
N PRO A 427 13.57 -11.67 -24.31
CA PRO A 427 12.40 -11.06 -23.70
C PRO A 427 12.70 -10.57 -22.28
N THR A 428 12.11 -9.45 -21.87
CA THR A 428 12.35 -8.85 -20.54
C THR A 428 12.03 -9.82 -19.39
N ILE A 429 10.98 -10.65 -19.53
CA ILE A 429 10.60 -11.67 -18.55
C ILE A 429 11.37 -12.99 -18.72
N GLY A 430 12.12 -13.13 -19.81
CA GLY A 430 12.83 -14.37 -20.20
C GLY A 430 11.98 -15.34 -21.02
N TRP A 431 12.61 -16.42 -21.48
CA TRP A 431 11.93 -17.51 -22.16
C TRP A 431 11.23 -18.42 -21.15
N GLY A 432 10.06 -18.97 -21.49
CA GLY A 432 9.32 -19.87 -20.59
C GLY A 432 10.14 -21.08 -20.14
N SER A 433 10.95 -21.65 -21.05
CA SER A 433 11.89 -22.73 -20.72
C SER A 433 12.92 -22.33 -19.67
N ASP A 434 13.40 -21.09 -19.75
CA ASP A 434 14.44 -20.58 -18.85
C ASP A 434 13.83 -20.34 -17.46
N ILE A 435 12.67 -19.69 -17.40
CA ILE A 435 11.92 -19.43 -16.15
C ILE A 435 11.66 -20.74 -15.39
N LEU A 436 11.23 -21.80 -16.09
CA LEU A 436 10.98 -23.11 -15.50
C LEU A 436 12.26 -23.82 -15.04
N SER A 437 13.41 -23.49 -15.62
CA SER A 437 14.70 -24.08 -15.26
C SER A 437 15.47 -23.32 -14.18
N LEU A 438 15.06 -22.09 -13.84
CA LEU A 438 15.75 -21.24 -12.86
C LEU A 438 15.67 -21.83 -11.45
N THR A 439 16.82 -22.07 -10.84
CA THR A 439 16.90 -22.45 -9.43
C THR A 439 16.99 -21.21 -8.52
N PRO A 440 16.62 -21.29 -7.24
CA PRO A 440 16.82 -20.20 -6.29
C PRO A 440 18.29 -19.78 -6.18
N ALA A 441 19.22 -20.72 -6.40
CA ALA A 441 20.64 -20.43 -6.45
C ALA A 441 21.00 -19.54 -7.64
N ASP A 442 20.41 -19.77 -8.82
CA ASP A 442 20.60 -18.94 -10.00
C ASP A 442 20.06 -17.53 -9.77
N THR A 443 18.86 -17.41 -9.20
CA THR A 443 18.24 -16.11 -8.88
C THR A 443 19.06 -15.34 -7.83
N ALA A 444 19.53 -16.03 -6.79
CA ALA A 444 20.39 -15.43 -5.77
C ALA A 444 21.77 -15.03 -6.34
N ALA A 445 22.33 -15.82 -7.26
CA ALA A 445 23.58 -15.49 -7.94
C ALA A 445 23.40 -14.29 -8.87
N PHE A 446 22.30 -14.24 -9.61
CA PHE A 446 21.92 -13.11 -10.45
C PHE A 446 21.78 -11.84 -9.62
N PHE A 447 21.02 -11.88 -8.51
CA PHE A 447 20.86 -10.74 -7.60
C PHE A 447 22.21 -10.26 -7.05
N LYS A 448 23.05 -11.17 -6.55
CA LYS A 448 24.38 -10.82 -6.03
C LYS A 448 25.31 -10.22 -7.09
N THR A 449 25.14 -10.61 -8.35
CA THR A 449 25.98 -10.15 -9.46
C THR A 449 25.53 -8.80 -10.01
N TYR A 450 24.22 -8.62 -10.20
CA TYR A 450 23.68 -7.46 -10.92
C TYR A 450 23.06 -6.39 -10.02
N TYR A 451 22.63 -6.74 -8.80
CA TYR A 451 22.04 -5.80 -7.83
C TYR A 451 23.05 -5.37 -6.75
N GLY A 452 24.31 -5.21 -7.16
CA GLY A 452 25.39 -4.68 -6.32
C GLY A 452 25.32 -3.16 -6.17
N PRO A 453 25.77 -2.58 -5.04
CA PRO A 453 25.80 -1.12 -4.83
C PRO A 453 26.63 -0.38 -5.88
N ASN A 454 27.69 -1.01 -6.38
CA ASN A 454 28.57 -0.52 -7.45
C ASN A 454 27.91 -0.53 -8.85
N ASN A 455 26.72 -1.11 -9.00
CA ASN A 455 25.91 -1.07 -10.22
C ASN A 455 24.67 -0.15 -10.10
N ALA A 456 24.51 0.53 -8.96
CA ALA A 456 23.38 1.41 -8.73
C ALA A 456 23.56 2.75 -9.46
N THR A 457 22.55 3.18 -10.21
CA THR A 457 22.49 4.52 -10.80
C THR A 457 21.56 5.40 -9.96
N ILE A 458 22.07 6.51 -9.43
CA ILE A 458 21.29 7.46 -8.65
C ILE A 458 21.01 8.69 -9.52
N ALA A 459 19.75 8.91 -9.90
CA ALA A 459 19.30 10.11 -10.59
C ALA A 459 18.65 11.08 -9.57
N LEU A 460 19.20 12.29 -9.46
CA LEU A 460 18.72 13.33 -8.56
C LEU A 460 18.34 14.58 -9.36
N VAL A 461 17.09 15.01 -9.22
CA VAL A 461 16.53 16.14 -9.97
C VAL A 461 15.95 17.15 -8.99
N GLY A 462 16.41 18.40 -9.04
CA GLY A 462 15.96 19.50 -8.17
C GLY A 462 17.03 20.57 -7.92
N ASP A 463 16.73 21.52 -7.04
CA ASP A 463 17.68 22.54 -6.57
C ASP A 463 18.60 21.92 -5.50
N VAL A 464 19.58 21.16 -5.96
CA VAL A 464 20.56 20.48 -5.11
C VAL A 464 21.93 21.08 -5.30
N ASN A 465 22.67 21.23 -4.22
CA ASN A 465 24.10 21.50 -4.30
C ASN A 465 24.83 20.17 -4.59
N PRO A 466 25.49 20.00 -5.74
CA PRO A 466 26.12 18.73 -6.10
C PRO A 466 27.14 18.25 -5.07
N LYS A 467 27.87 19.17 -4.42
CA LYS A 467 28.90 18.80 -3.43
C LYS A 467 28.30 18.21 -2.16
N GLU A 468 27.19 18.78 -1.69
CA GLU A 468 26.51 18.31 -0.48
C GLU A 468 25.82 16.96 -0.73
N VAL A 469 25.24 16.78 -1.92
CA VAL A 469 24.56 15.54 -2.27
C VAL A 469 25.55 14.40 -2.51
N ILE A 470 26.67 14.66 -3.18
CA ILE A 470 27.74 13.64 -3.31
C ILE A 470 28.22 13.21 -1.91
N ALA A 471 28.47 14.15 -1.00
CA ALA A 471 28.88 13.83 0.37
C ALA A 471 27.82 13.01 1.12
N LEU A 472 26.52 13.29 0.91
CA LEU A 472 25.44 12.52 1.51
C LEU A 472 25.33 11.11 0.92
N ILE A 473 25.47 10.97 -0.40
CA ILE A 473 25.50 9.67 -1.09
C ILE A 473 26.67 8.83 -0.54
N GLU A 474 27.86 9.41 -0.45
CA GLU A 474 29.04 8.73 0.11
C GLU A 474 28.82 8.35 1.57
N GLN A 475 28.24 9.24 2.38
CA GLN A 475 27.93 8.94 3.79
C GLN A 475 26.91 7.80 3.94
N THR A 476 25.93 7.73 3.04
CA THR A 476 24.77 6.83 3.14
C THR A 476 25.05 5.47 2.51
N PHE A 477 25.56 5.48 1.26
CA PHE A 477 25.75 4.31 0.43
C PHE A 477 27.23 3.90 0.31
N GLY A 478 28.17 4.83 0.53
CA GLY A 478 29.61 4.54 0.40
C GLY A 478 30.16 3.57 1.46
N LYS A 479 29.38 3.29 2.52
CA LYS A 479 29.70 2.24 3.51
C LYS A 479 29.29 0.84 3.06
N ILE A 480 28.47 0.73 2.02
CA ILE A 480 28.01 -0.56 1.53
C ILE A 480 29.15 -1.16 0.68
N PRO A 481 29.65 -2.35 1.03
CA PRO A 481 30.72 -2.99 0.27
C PRO A 481 30.33 -3.16 -1.20
N ALA A 482 31.28 -2.92 -2.11
CA ALA A 482 31.08 -3.23 -3.52
C ALA A 482 30.86 -4.74 -3.70
N ALA A 483 29.94 -5.09 -4.61
CA ALA A 483 29.83 -6.45 -5.12
C ALA A 483 30.85 -6.67 -6.25
N GLY A 484 30.93 -7.90 -6.75
CA GLY A 484 31.67 -8.17 -7.99
C GLY A 484 31.17 -7.30 -9.15
N ALA A 485 32.04 -6.99 -10.11
CA ALA A 485 31.61 -6.30 -11.32
C ALA A 485 30.67 -7.22 -12.12
N ALA A 486 29.55 -6.64 -12.61
CA ALA A 486 28.72 -7.33 -13.58
C ALA A 486 29.56 -7.65 -14.83
N PRO A 487 29.40 -8.83 -15.44
CA PRO A 487 30.10 -9.17 -16.67
C PRO A 487 29.84 -8.13 -17.76
N GLU A 488 30.88 -7.73 -18.48
CA GLU A 488 30.72 -6.85 -19.63
C GLU A 488 29.98 -7.58 -20.75
N ILE A 489 29.02 -6.90 -21.36
CA ILE A 489 28.31 -7.41 -22.54
C ILE A 489 29.26 -7.28 -23.74
N VAL A 490 29.96 -8.37 -24.06
CA VAL A 490 30.91 -8.43 -25.18
C VAL A 490 30.29 -8.90 -26.50
N THR A 491 28.96 -9.03 -26.55
CA THR A 491 28.26 -9.47 -27.76
C THR A 491 28.20 -8.36 -28.80
N VAL A 492 28.64 -8.69 -30.03
CA VAL A 492 28.56 -7.80 -31.19
C VAL A 492 27.45 -8.30 -32.09
N GLU A 493 26.46 -7.45 -32.34
CA GLU A 493 25.37 -7.78 -33.26
C GLU A 493 25.91 -7.91 -34.69
N PRO A 494 25.65 -9.02 -35.40
CA PRO A 494 26.08 -9.17 -36.78
C PRO A 494 25.41 -8.13 -37.69
N GLU A 495 26.18 -7.60 -38.63
CA GLU A 495 25.71 -6.67 -39.65
C GLU A 495 24.44 -7.20 -40.35
N GLN A 496 23.34 -6.45 -40.29
CA GLN A 496 22.14 -6.74 -41.04
C GLN A 496 22.28 -6.23 -42.49
N ARG A 497 22.48 -7.16 -43.43
CA ARG A 497 22.68 -6.86 -44.86
C ARG A 497 21.41 -6.78 -45.69
N GLY A 498 20.24 -7.01 -45.09
CA GLY A 498 18.96 -7.03 -45.78
C GLY A 498 17.77 -7.05 -44.83
N GLU A 499 16.57 -6.98 -45.40
CA GLU A 499 15.31 -7.09 -44.64
C GLU A 499 15.25 -8.42 -43.91
N ARG A 500 14.74 -8.38 -42.67
CA ARG A 500 14.31 -9.56 -41.92
C ARG A 500 12.80 -9.45 -41.75
N ARG A 501 12.08 -10.51 -42.07
CA ARG A 501 10.63 -10.57 -41.97
C ARG A 501 10.23 -11.84 -41.21
N VAL A 502 9.24 -11.68 -40.34
CA VAL A 502 8.60 -12.76 -39.60
C VAL A 502 7.10 -12.59 -39.74
N GLU A 503 6.40 -13.71 -39.85
CA GLU A 503 4.94 -13.76 -39.86
C GLU A 503 4.52 -14.59 -38.65
N VAL A 504 3.59 -14.06 -37.88
CA VAL A 504 3.05 -14.68 -36.67
C VAL A 504 1.56 -14.89 -36.91
N GLU A 505 1.09 -16.12 -36.73
CA GLU A 505 -0.33 -16.44 -36.81
C GLU A 505 -0.96 -16.33 -35.42
N PHE A 506 -2.03 -15.54 -35.31
CA PHE A 506 -2.81 -15.35 -34.09
C PHE A 506 -4.25 -15.00 -34.46
N ASP A 507 -5.23 -15.39 -33.64
CA ASP A 507 -6.64 -15.02 -33.86
C ASP A 507 -6.88 -13.56 -33.42
N ALA A 508 -6.52 -12.62 -34.29
CA ALA A 508 -6.61 -11.17 -34.05
C ALA A 508 -6.78 -10.38 -35.38
N GLU A 509 -7.09 -9.09 -35.27
CA GLU A 509 -7.02 -8.18 -36.42
C GLU A 509 -5.57 -8.07 -36.95
N PRO A 510 -5.33 -7.79 -38.24
CA PRO A 510 -3.97 -7.68 -38.78
C PRO A 510 -3.17 -6.53 -38.16
N ILE A 511 -1.99 -6.84 -37.61
CA ILE A 511 -1.06 -5.87 -37.00
C ILE A 511 0.29 -5.94 -37.73
N VAL A 512 0.95 -4.79 -37.93
CA VAL A 512 2.27 -4.70 -38.58
C VAL A 512 3.23 -3.91 -37.70
N ALA A 513 4.38 -4.47 -37.39
CA ALA A 513 5.50 -3.79 -36.74
C ALA A 513 6.68 -3.67 -37.73
N ILE A 514 7.27 -2.49 -37.84
CA ILE A 514 8.42 -2.19 -38.72
C ILE A 514 9.45 -1.44 -37.90
N GLY A 515 10.72 -1.82 -38.00
CA GLY A 515 11.82 -1.06 -37.41
C GLY A 515 12.96 -0.84 -38.38
N TYR A 516 13.76 0.18 -38.08
CA TYR A 516 14.86 0.64 -38.90
C TYR A 516 16.09 0.85 -38.03
N HIS A 517 17.27 0.75 -38.65
CA HIS A 517 18.50 1.18 -37.99
C HIS A 517 18.52 2.71 -37.91
N LYS A 518 18.84 3.24 -36.74
CA LYS A 518 19.17 4.65 -36.55
C LYS A 518 20.64 4.79 -36.13
N PRO A 519 21.26 5.96 -36.35
CA PRO A 519 22.56 6.28 -35.78
C PRO A 519 22.58 6.15 -34.24
N ALA A 520 23.77 6.07 -33.66
CA ALA A 520 23.91 6.02 -32.21
C ALA A 520 23.34 7.28 -31.53
N LEU A 521 22.86 7.14 -30.29
CA LEU A 521 22.33 8.26 -29.51
C LEU A 521 23.37 9.39 -29.42
N GLY A 522 22.98 10.61 -29.79
CA GLY A 522 23.87 11.78 -29.83
C GLY A 522 24.70 11.94 -31.10
N HIS A 523 24.49 11.10 -32.12
CA HIS A 523 24.97 11.36 -33.48
C HIS A 523 24.26 12.60 -34.05
N PRO A 524 24.92 13.45 -34.88
CA PRO A 524 24.30 14.66 -35.44
C PRO A 524 23.00 14.43 -36.22
N ASP A 525 22.83 13.22 -36.77
CA ASP A 525 21.63 12.82 -37.52
C ASP A 525 20.58 12.08 -36.68
N ASP A 526 20.78 11.94 -35.36
CA ASP A 526 19.82 11.26 -34.46
C ASP A 526 18.49 12.02 -34.38
N ASP A 527 18.54 13.36 -34.29
CA ASP A 527 17.38 14.25 -34.21
C ASP A 527 16.45 14.15 -35.44
N VAL A 528 16.95 13.67 -36.58
CA VAL A 528 16.13 13.46 -37.81
C VAL A 528 15.07 12.38 -37.58
N PHE A 529 15.29 11.48 -36.63
CA PHE A 529 14.38 10.37 -36.32
C PHE A 529 13.35 10.71 -35.24
N ASP A 530 13.39 11.89 -34.61
CA ASP A 530 12.40 12.30 -33.58
C ASP A 530 10.98 12.53 -34.16
N VAL A 531 10.86 12.62 -35.49
CA VAL A 531 9.61 12.89 -36.22
C VAL A 531 9.08 11.68 -36.99
N ILE A 532 9.73 10.52 -36.85
CA ILE A 532 9.33 9.22 -37.44
C ILE A 532 8.80 8.35 -36.30
#